data_AF-A0A7X0F7N6-F1
#
_entry.id   AF-A0A7X0F7N6-F1
#
_cell.length_a   1.000
_cell.length_b   1.000
_cell.length_c   1.000
_cell.angle_alpha   90.00
_cell.angle_beta   90.00
_cell.angle_gamma   90.00
#
_symmetry.space_group_name_H-M   'P 1'
#
loop_
_entity.id
_entity.type
_entity.pdbx_description
1 polymer ?
#
loop_
_entity_poly.entity_id
_entity_poly.type
_entity_poly.pdbx_seq_one_letter_code
_entity_poly.pdbx_strand_id
1 'polypeptide(L)' 'MSKRGETIRLNHFGGLEDTAKYTTDLQDALALGREIAGPRRAGASR' A
#
# COMPACT_ATOMS: atom_id res chain seq x y z
N MET A 1 7.75 -1.77 -2.61
CA MET A 1 7.37 -2.90 -1.72
C MET A 1 8.65 -3.54 -1.21
N SER A 2 8.68 -3.98 0.04
CA SER A 2 9.80 -4.77 0.60
C SER A 2 9.25 -5.95 1.43
N LYS A 3 10.05 -7.00 1.61
CA LYS A 3 9.72 -8.18 2.44
C LYS A 3 10.81 -8.42 3.47
N ARG A 4 10.45 -8.70 4.73
CA ARG A 4 11.38 -9.13 5.80
C ARG A 4 10.75 -10.30 6.55
N GLY A 5 11.35 -11.48 6.45
CA GLY A 5 10.73 -12.71 6.95
C GLY A 5 9.37 -12.94 6.28
N GLU A 6 8.34 -13.15 7.09
CA GLU A 6 6.95 -13.29 6.62
C GLU A 6 6.24 -11.96 6.39
N THR A 7 6.81 -10.84 6.85
CA THR A 7 6.16 -9.53 6.73
C THR A 7 6.44 -8.88 5.37
N ILE A 8 5.38 -8.45 4.70
CA ILE A 8 5.36 -7.66 3.48
C ILE A 8 5.01 -6.21 3.83
N ARG A 9 5.86 -5.27 3.43
CA ARG A 9 5.65 -3.81 3.58
C ARG A 9 5.29 -3.18 2.24
N LEU A 10 4.17 -2.47 2.25
CA LEU A 10 3.65 -1.67 1.15
C LEU A 10 3.83 -0.19 1.48
N ASN A 11 4.62 0.51 0.69
CA ASN A 11 4.77 1.96 0.84
C ASN A 11 3.65 2.66 0.05
N HIS A 12 3.06 3.70 0.61
CA HIS A 12 2.29 4.66 -0.18
C HIS A 12 3.22 5.49 -1.09
N PHE A 13 2.66 6.01 -2.19
CA PHE A 13 3.37 6.93 -3.08
C PHE A 13 3.96 8.11 -2.27
N GLY A 14 5.26 8.36 -2.42
CA GLY A 14 5.97 9.43 -1.72
C GLY A 14 6.84 8.99 -0.54
N GLY A 15 6.83 7.71 -0.15
CA GLY A 15 7.78 7.18 0.82
C GLY A 15 7.56 7.63 2.28
N LEU A 16 6.39 8.20 2.60
CA LEU A 16 6.01 8.56 3.96
C LEU A 16 5.87 7.28 4.81
N GLU A 17 6.77 7.08 5.77
CA GLU A 17 6.85 5.84 6.56
C GLU A 17 5.56 5.54 7.33
N ASP A 18 4.90 6.58 7.87
CA ASP A 18 3.67 6.47 8.65
C ASP A 18 2.46 5.99 7.83
N THR A 19 2.58 5.98 6.50
CA THR A 19 1.52 5.57 5.57
C THR A 19 1.75 4.19 4.98
N ALA A 20 2.80 3.49 5.43
CA ALA A 20 3.08 2.13 5.02
C ALA A 20 2.07 1.16 5.62
N LYS A 21 1.59 0.22 4.79
CA LYS A 21 0.78 -0.91 5.23
C LYS A 21 1.65 -2.16 5.36
N TYR A 22 1.33 -3.02 6.33
CA TYR A 22 2.06 -4.26 6.60
C TYR A 22 1.07 -5.43 6.61
N THR A 23 1.47 -6.55 6.02
CA THR A 23 0.72 -7.81 6.08
C THR A 23 1.69 -8.99 6.05
N THR A 24 1.24 -10.17 6.47
CA THR A 24 1.97 -11.43 6.29
C THR A 24 1.37 -12.31 5.19
N ASP A 25 0.25 -11.88 4.60
CA ASP A 25 -0.45 -12.61 3.55
C ASP A 25 -0.23 -11.98 2.18
N LEU A 26 0.02 -12.82 1.18
CA LEU A 26 0.31 -12.36 -0.19
C LEU A 26 -0.95 -11.82 -0.89
N GLN A 27 -2.12 -12.41 -0.66
CA GLN A 27 -3.37 -11.94 -1.27
C GLN A 27 -3.74 -10.56 -0.74
N ASP A 28 -3.59 -10.35 0.57
CA ASP A 28 -3.76 -9.04 1.20
C ASP A 28 -2.77 -8.04 0.60
N ALA A 29 -1.51 -8.42 0.43
CA ALA A 29 -0.50 -7.52 -0.13
C ALA A 29 -0.85 -7.06 -1.56
N LEU A 30 -1.39 -7.97 -2.38
CA LEU A 30 -1.83 -7.67 -3.74
C LEU A 30 -3.08 -6.79 -3.76
N ALA A 31 -4.06 -7.06 -2.90
CA ALA A 31 -5.26 -6.24 -2.77
C ALA A 31 -4.91 -4.79 -2.35
N LEU A 32 -4.11 -4.66 -1.29
CA LEU A 32 -3.62 -3.37 -0.80
C LEU A 32 -2.79 -2.63 -1.85
N GLY A 33 -1.94 -3.35 -2.61
CA GLY A 33 -1.17 -2.77 -3.71
C GLY A 33 -2.06 -2.16 -4.80
N ARG A 34 -3.18 -2.81 -5.12
CA ARG A 34 -4.17 -2.30 -6.10
C ARG A 34 -4.90 -1.06 -5.60
N GLU A 35 -5.27 -1.01 -4.32
CA GLU A 35 -5.86 0.19 -3.71
C GLU A 35 -4.91 1.39 -3.78
N ILE A 36 -3.63 1.16 -3.45
CA ILE A 36 -2.60 2.22 -3.40
C ILE A 36 -2.23 2.71 -4.81
N ALA A 37 -2.19 1.81 -5.79
CA ALA A 37 -1.84 2.12 -7.17
C ALA A 37 -3.00 2.66 -8.01
N GLY A 38 -4.24 2.51 -7.55
CA GLY A 38 -5.42 3.01 -8.25
C GLY A 38 -5.35 4.53 -8.45
N PRO A 39 -5.95 5.07 -9.53
CA PRO A 39 -6.08 6.51 -9.69
C PRO A 39 -6.77 7.04 -8.44
N ARG A 40 -6.03 7.81 -7.63
CA ARG A 40 -6.60 8.66 -6.60
C ARG A 40 -7.72 9.42 -7.31
N ARG A 41 -8.98 9.21 -6.95
CA ARG A 41 -10.07 10.08 -7.39
C ARG A 41 -9.74 11.48 -6.86
N ALA A 42 -8.92 12.22 -7.60
CA ALA A 42 -8.69 13.63 -7.42
C ALA A 42 -9.98 14.31 -7.85
N GLY A 43 -10.99 14.33 -6.98
CA GLY A 43 -12.30 14.86 -7.31
C GLY A 43 -13.43 14.33 -6.45
N ALA A 44 -13.39 14.60 -5.14
CA ALA A 44 -14.58 14.58 -4.30
C ALA A 44 -14.43 15.55 -3.12
N SER A 45 -14.17 16.82 -3.44
CA SER A 45 -14.65 17.99 -2.70
C SER A 45 -14.15 19.24 -3.39
N ARG A 46 -15.02 19.83 -4.20
CA ARG A 46 -15.11 21.27 -4.37
C ARG A 46 -16.58 21.63 -4.27
#